data_AF-A0A356B196-F1
#
_entry.id   AF-A0A356B196-F1
#
_cell.length_a   1.000
_cell.length_b   1.000
_cell.length_c   1.000
_cell.angle_alpha   90.00
_cell.angle_beta   90.00
_cell.angle_gamma   90.00
#
_symmetry.space_group_name_H-M   'P 1'
#
loop_
_entity.id
_entity.type
_entity.pdbx_description
1 polymer ?
#
loop_
_entity_poly.entity_id
_entity_poly.type
_entity_poly.pdbx_seq_one_letter_code
_entity_poly.pdbx_strand_id
1 'polypeptide(L)'
;MTTKRPRRYEPWTNERLDNILKDRSLKRAGEVTYWNKKVLIHCEECGNDFEALPQNLERGSGCPHCYLKKKTGAKRKPKWSLKEVREFAKENGYTLLDDEYINNKFPLRFIDDNTGAEVVMTFRTLQARVKSQKIKEKIDDNQ
;
A
#
# COMPACT_ATOMS: atom_id res chain seq x y z
N MET A 1 41.20 20.65 10.32
CA MET A 1 39.90 21.34 10.40
C MET A 1 38.83 20.28 10.66
N THR A 2 38.42 20.12 11.92
CA THR A 2 37.39 19.17 12.31
C THR A 2 36.05 19.67 11.76
N THR A 3 35.50 18.97 10.77
CA THR A 3 34.13 19.25 10.30
C THR A 3 33.21 19.00 11.48
N LYS A 4 32.78 20.08 12.14
CA LYS A 4 31.74 20.01 13.17
C LYS A 4 30.53 19.39 12.48
N ARG A 5 30.29 18.09 12.70
CA ARG A 5 29.06 17.42 12.28
C ARG A 5 27.91 18.25 12.85
N PRO A 6 27.01 18.81 12.02
CA PRO A 6 25.93 19.64 12.54
C PRO A 6 25.12 18.82 13.54
N ARG A 7 24.98 19.34 14.77
CA ARG A 7 24.15 18.71 15.80
C ARG A 7 22.69 18.88 15.40
N ARG A 8 22.02 17.73 15.24
CA ARG A 8 20.59 17.46 15.51
C ARG A 8 19.58 18.52 15.06
N TYR A 9 18.84 18.13 14.02
CA TYR A 9 17.38 18.23 13.98
C TYR A 9 16.82 19.64 13.76
N GLU A 10 16.93 20.13 12.53
CA GLU A 10 15.97 21.13 12.05
C GLU A 10 14.56 20.51 12.06
N PRO A 11 13.58 21.15 12.73
CA PRO A 11 12.22 20.66 12.74
C PRO A 11 11.68 20.64 11.31
N TRP A 12 10.90 19.60 11.02
CA TRP A 12 10.24 19.51 9.74
C TRP A 12 9.13 20.55 9.66
N THR A 13 9.23 21.44 8.69
CA THR A 13 8.18 22.40 8.34
C THR A 13 7.47 21.95 7.06
N ASN A 14 6.21 22.38 6.90
CA ASN A 14 5.43 22.14 5.69
C ASN A 14 6.17 22.68 4.45
N GLU A 15 6.73 23.89 4.53
CA GLU A 15 7.49 24.52 3.45
C GLU A 15 8.73 23.73 3.04
N ARG A 16 9.48 23.19 4.02
CA ARG A 16 10.65 22.36 3.73
C ARG A 16 10.26 21.10 2.97
N LEU A 17 9.17 20.45 3.40
CA LEU A 17 8.67 19.26 2.73
C LEU A 17 8.18 19.61 1.31
N ASP A 18 7.42 20.69 1.16
CA ASP A 18 6.89 21.15 -0.12
C ASP A 18 8.02 21.48 -1.13
N ASN A 19 9.13 22.06 -0.67
CA ASN A 19 10.31 22.29 -1.51
C ASN A 19 10.99 20.99 -1.99
N ILE A 20 11.11 19.97 -1.11
CA ILE A 20 11.67 18.66 -1.49
C ILE A 20 10.77 17.94 -2.49
N LEU A 21 9.46 18.13 -2.34
CA LEU A 21 8.45 17.53 -3.20
C LEU A 21 8.27 18.29 -4.51
N LYS A 22 8.65 19.57 -4.62
CA LYS A 22 8.46 20.41 -5.81
C LYS A 22 9.07 19.82 -7.08
N ASP A 23 10.24 19.19 -6.97
CA ASP A 23 10.92 18.53 -8.09
C ASP A 23 10.38 17.11 -8.36
N ARG A 24 9.37 16.66 -7.61
CA ARG A 24 8.81 15.30 -7.65
C ARG A 24 7.32 15.39 -7.93
N SER A 25 6.76 14.39 -8.61
CA SER A 25 5.30 14.27 -8.85
C SER A 25 4.54 13.82 -7.59
N LEU A 26 4.83 14.45 -6.46
CA LEU A 26 4.32 14.15 -5.12
C LEU A 26 3.80 15.44 -4.49
N LYS A 27 2.61 15.39 -3.92
CA LYS A 27 1.99 16.51 -3.20
C LYS A 27 1.73 16.13 -1.76
N ARG A 28 2.00 17.05 -0.86
CA ARG A 28 1.69 16.87 0.56
C ARG A 28 0.17 16.97 0.75
N ALA A 29 -0.43 15.93 1.34
CA ALA A 29 -1.85 15.88 1.69
C ALA A 29 -2.11 16.03 3.19
N GLY A 30 -1.07 15.90 4.02
CA GLY A 30 -1.14 16.06 5.49
C GLY A 30 -0.20 17.13 6.04
N GLU A 31 -0.41 17.51 7.30
CA GLU A 31 0.48 18.45 7.99
C GLU A 31 1.67 17.74 8.64
N VAL A 32 2.84 18.37 8.59
CA VAL A 32 4.03 17.86 9.26
C VAL A 32 4.04 18.36 10.71
N THR A 33 3.88 17.44 11.65
CA THR A 33 3.84 17.77 13.09
C THR A 33 5.15 17.41 13.80
N TYR A 34 5.69 16.22 13.54
CA TYR A 34 6.92 15.71 14.17
C TYR A 34 7.76 14.89 13.18
N TRP A 35 9.06 14.70 13.43
CA TRP A 35 9.95 13.92 12.54
C TRP A 35 9.60 12.46 12.36
N ASN A 36 9.20 11.83 13.44
CA ASN A 36 8.97 10.41 13.51
C ASN A 36 7.52 10.08 13.17
N LYS A 37 6.69 11.08 12.85
CA LYS A 37 5.34 10.87 12.34
C LYS A 37 5.37 10.83 10.82
N LYS A 38 4.61 9.88 10.30
CA LYS A 38 4.38 9.81 8.87
C LYS A 38 3.44 10.94 8.47
N VAL A 39 3.67 11.45 7.28
CA VAL A 39 2.86 12.49 6.64
C VAL A 39 2.15 11.84 5.47
N LEU A 40 0.89 12.19 5.28
CA LEU A 40 0.12 11.74 4.13
C LEU A 40 0.55 12.50 2.88
N ILE A 41 0.86 11.76 1.82
CA ILE A 41 1.34 12.28 0.55
C ILE A 41 0.53 11.67 -0.57
N HIS A 42 0.04 12.54 -1.45
CA HIS A 42 -0.62 12.20 -2.67
C HIS A 42 0.40 12.06 -3.80
N CYS A 43 0.36 10.96 -4.54
CA CYS A 43 1.19 10.78 -5.72
C CYS A 43 0.43 11.13 -6.99
N GLU A 44 0.86 12.16 -7.72
CA GLU A 44 0.20 12.58 -8.97
C GLU A 44 0.46 11.61 -10.13
N GLU A 45 1.55 10.83 -10.10
CA GLU A 45 1.83 9.80 -11.12
C GLU A 45 0.84 8.62 -11.05
N CYS A 46 0.34 8.25 -9.87
CA CYS A 46 -0.48 7.06 -9.70
C CYS A 46 -1.81 7.29 -9.00
N GLY A 47 -2.12 8.52 -8.59
CA GLY A 47 -3.34 8.91 -7.88
C GLY A 47 -3.49 8.31 -6.48
N ASN A 48 -2.47 7.64 -5.94
CA ASN A 48 -2.55 6.96 -4.64
C ASN A 48 -1.98 7.84 -3.52
N ASP A 49 -2.67 7.80 -2.38
CA ASP A 49 -2.21 8.39 -1.14
C ASP A 49 -1.41 7.38 -0.32
N PHE A 50 -0.28 7.82 0.22
CA PHE A 50 0.56 6.98 1.07
C PHE A 50 1.18 7.78 2.21
N GLU A 51 1.43 7.09 3.32
CA GLU A 51 2.08 7.68 4.48
C GLU A 51 3.60 7.48 4.43
N ALA A 52 4.36 8.57 4.51
CA ALA A 52 5.82 8.50 4.50
C ALA A 52 6.45 9.44 5.54
N LEU A 53 7.63 9.05 6.04
CA LEU A 53 8.43 9.91 6.90
C LEU A 53 9.13 10.99 6.06
N PRO A 54 9.12 12.26 6.49
CA PRO A 54 9.81 13.34 5.79
C PRO A 54 11.30 13.05 5.54
N GLN A 55 11.99 12.45 6.51
CA GLN A 55 13.40 12.03 6.38
C GLN A 55 13.62 11.01 5.25
N ASN A 56 12.67 10.12 5.01
CA ASN A 56 12.78 9.13 3.95
C ASN A 56 12.61 9.80 2.57
N LEU A 57 11.73 10.80 2.48
CA LEU A 57 11.50 11.55 1.25
C LEU A 57 12.73 12.38 0.90
N GLU A 58 13.35 13.05 1.87
CA GLU A 58 14.63 13.75 1.68
C GLU A 58 15.71 12.84 1.12
N ARG A 59 15.82 11.62 1.66
CA ARG A 59 16.77 10.58 1.19
C ARG A 59 16.48 10.01 -0.20
N GLY A 60 15.41 10.46 -0.87
CA GLY A 60 15.04 10.00 -2.22
C GLY A 60 14.01 8.87 -2.25
N SER A 61 13.37 8.55 -1.11
CA SER A 61 12.20 7.66 -1.14
C SER A 61 11.06 8.38 -1.85
N GLY A 62 10.43 7.69 -2.81
CA GLY A 62 9.28 8.21 -3.57
C GLY A 62 8.01 7.43 -3.27
N CYS A 63 7.04 7.51 -4.17
CA CYS A 63 5.82 6.72 -4.06
C CYS A 63 6.15 5.21 -4.07
N PRO A 64 5.74 4.45 -3.04
CA PRO A 64 5.96 3.01 -3.00
C PRO A 64 5.27 2.30 -4.15
N HIS A 65 4.13 2.81 -4.65
CA HIS A 65 3.43 2.25 -5.81
C HIS A 65 4.26 2.36 -7.08
N CYS A 66 4.71 3.57 -7.41
CA CYS A 66 5.56 3.80 -8.59
C CYS A 66 6.89 3.04 -8.48
N TYR A 67 7.49 3.02 -7.30
CA TYR A 67 8.74 2.29 -7.07
C TYR A 67 8.55 0.77 -7.25
N LEU A 68 7.47 0.21 -6.69
CA LEU A 68 7.13 -1.19 -6.88
C LEU A 68 6.85 -1.48 -8.37
N LYS A 69 6.04 -0.69 -9.06
CA LYS A 69 5.77 -0.87 -10.50
C LYS A 69 7.07 -0.90 -11.31
N LYS A 70 8.00 0.03 -11.05
CA LYS A 70 9.33 0.10 -11.71
C LYS A 70 10.24 -1.09 -11.34
N LYS A 71 10.24 -1.54 -10.08
CA LYS A 71 11.14 -2.62 -9.60
C LYS A 71 10.62 -4.03 -9.90
N THR A 72 9.31 -4.21 -10.00
CA THR A 72 8.66 -5.51 -10.28
C THR A 72 8.92 -5.98 -11.71
N GLY A 73 9.29 -5.07 -12.62
CA GLY A 73 9.75 -5.40 -13.96
C GLY A 73 11.06 -6.21 -14.02
N ALA A 74 11.87 -6.24 -12.95
CA ALA A 74 13.23 -6.78 -13.03
C ALA A 74 13.45 -8.16 -12.40
N LYS A 75 12.81 -8.56 -11.28
CA LYS A 75 13.25 -9.80 -10.57
C LYS A 75 12.21 -10.66 -9.83
N ARG A 76 10.94 -10.25 -9.70
CA ARG A 76 9.93 -11.09 -9.03
C ARG A 76 8.58 -10.95 -9.72
N LYS A 77 8.20 -11.95 -10.52
CA LYS A 77 6.81 -12.09 -10.96
C LYS A 77 5.94 -12.18 -9.70
N PRO A 78 4.86 -11.38 -9.57
CA PRO A 78 3.94 -11.57 -8.46
C PRO A 78 3.45 -13.02 -8.49
N LYS A 79 3.33 -13.64 -7.31
CA LYS A 79 2.87 -15.04 -7.19
C LYS A 79 1.48 -15.25 -7.81
N TRP A 80 0.72 -14.17 -7.95
CA TRP A 80 -0.64 -14.15 -8.47
C TRP A 80 -0.74 -13.08 -9.55
N SER A 81 -1.46 -13.39 -10.60
CA SER A 81 -1.89 -12.48 -11.66
C SER A 81 -3.29 -11.94 -11.35
N LEU A 82 -3.67 -10.82 -11.98
CA LEU A 82 -5.01 -10.25 -11.83
C LEU A 82 -6.12 -11.27 -12.16
N LYS A 83 -5.90 -12.12 -13.18
CA LYS A 83 -6.83 -13.18 -13.56
C LYS A 83 -7.03 -14.19 -12.44
N GLU A 84 -5.94 -14.71 -11.87
CA GLU A 84 -6.00 -15.68 -10.78
C GLU A 84 -6.65 -15.08 -9.51
N VAL A 85 -6.40 -13.78 -9.23
CA VAL A 85 -7.07 -13.10 -8.10
C VAL A 85 -8.58 -13.00 -8.33
N ARG A 86 -9.02 -12.69 -9.56
CA ARG A 86 -10.43 -12.60 -9.92
C ARG A 86 -11.13 -13.96 -9.85
N GLU A 87 -10.48 -15.01 -10.34
CA GLU A 87 -10.99 -16.39 -10.24
C GLU A 87 -11.08 -16.84 -8.78
N PHE A 88 -10.03 -16.65 -7.99
CA PHE A 88 -10.02 -16.99 -6.57
C PHE A 88 -11.12 -16.25 -5.79
N ALA A 89 -11.33 -14.97 -6.07
CA ALA A 89 -12.40 -14.21 -5.42
C ALA A 89 -13.76 -14.84 -5.74
N LYS A 90 -14.07 -15.09 -7.02
CA LYS A 90 -15.34 -15.67 -7.46
C LYS A 90 -15.61 -17.05 -6.87
N GLU A 91 -14.60 -17.92 -6.84
CA GLU A 91 -14.71 -19.26 -6.25
C GLU A 91 -15.08 -19.23 -4.76
N ASN A 92 -14.78 -18.13 -4.06
CA ASN A 92 -15.03 -17.98 -2.63
C ASN A 92 -16.17 -16.97 -2.34
N GLY A 93 -17.00 -16.63 -3.34
CA GLY A 93 -18.15 -15.75 -3.19
C GLY A 93 -17.77 -14.27 -3.05
N TYR A 94 -16.69 -13.83 -3.70
CA TYR A 94 -16.31 -12.42 -3.76
C TYR A 94 -16.14 -11.96 -5.22
N THR A 95 -16.76 -10.85 -5.58
CA THR A 95 -16.54 -10.20 -6.87
C THR A 95 -15.53 -9.06 -6.74
N LEU A 96 -14.37 -9.19 -7.41
CA LEU A 96 -13.35 -8.13 -7.46
C LEU A 96 -13.83 -6.97 -8.35
N LEU A 97 -13.85 -5.76 -7.79
CA LEU A 97 -14.23 -4.53 -8.50
C LEU A 97 -13.03 -3.79 -9.12
N ASP A 98 -11.82 -3.94 -8.55
CA ASP A 98 -10.64 -3.27 -9.06
C ASP A 98 -10.06 -3.96 -10.32
N ASP A 99 -9.70 -3.16 -11.32
CA ASP A 99 -9.10 -3.63 -12.57
C ASP A 99 -7.56 -3.71 -12.52
N GLU A 100 -6.94 -3.23 -11.44
CA GLU A 100 -5.49 -3.30 -11.25
C GLU A 100 -5.10 -4.09 -10.00
N TYR A 101 -4.21 -5.08 -10.17
CA TYR A 101 -3.60 -5.82 -9.08
C TYR A 101 -2.08 -5.65 -9.10
N ILE A 102 -1.57 -4.91 -8.12
CA ILE A 102 -0.13 -4.67 -7.98
C ILE A 102 0.52 -5.77 -7.14
N ASN A 103 -0.03 -6.05 -5.96
CA ASN A 103 0.52 -7.03 -5.02
C ASN A 103 -0.50 -7.45 -3.95
N ASN A 104 -0.14 -8.46 -3.16
CA ASN A 104 -0.98 -9.02 -2.11
C ASN A 104 -1.16 -8.14 -0.86
N LYS A 105 -0.40 -7.05 -0.74
CA LYS A 105 -0.48 -6.07 0.35
C LYS A 105 -1.35 -4.88 -0.03
N PHE A 106 -1.71 -4.74 -1.30
CA PHE A 106 -2.53 -3.65 -1.76
C PHE A 106 -3.99 -3.97 -1.44
N PRO A 107 -4.72 -3.02 -0.81
CA PRO A 107 -6.15 -3.18 -0.60
C PRO A 107 -6.85 -3.16 -1.96
N LEU A 108 -7.86 -4.01 -2.07
CA LEU A 108 -8.74 -4.13 -3.22
C LEU A 108 -10.18 -4.05 -2.73
N ARG A 109 -11.06 -3.59 -3.60
CA ARG A 109 -12.50 -3.56 -3.41
C ARG A 109 -13.09 -4.87 -3.89
N PHE A 110 -13.79 -5.54 -2.99
CA PHE A 110 -14.57 -6.73 -3.30
C PHE A 110 -16.02 -6.50 -2.91
N ILE A 111 -16.94 -7.16 -3.60
CA ILE A 111 -18.32 -7.35 -3.16
C ILE A 111 -18.42 -8.79 -2.68
N ASP A 112 -18.92 -9.01 -1.47
CA ASP A 112 -19.27 -10.35 -1.01
C ASP A 112 -20.61 -10.76 -1.62
N ASP A 113 -20.64 -11.84 -2.38
CA ASP A 113 -21.84 -12.31 -3.09
C ASP A 113 -22.90 -12.83 -2.11
N ASN A 114 -22.52 -13.21 -0.88
CA ASN A 114 -23.46 -13.70 0.14
C ASN A 114 -24.17 -12.56 0.87
N THR A 115 -23.48 -11.43 1.09
CA THR A 115 -24.00 -10.30 1.87
C THR A 115 -24.32 -9.08 1.02
N GLY A 116 -23.87 -9.03 -0.23
CA GLY A 116 -23.93 -7.87 -1.11
C GLY A 116 -23.09 -6.68 -0.61
N ALA A 117 -22.26 -6.88 0.43
CA ALA A 117 -21.52 -5.81 1.06
C ALA A 117 -20.23 -5.50 0.31
N GLU A 118 -19.98 -4.21 0.07
CA GLU A 118 -18.70 -3.71 -0.42
C GLU A 118 -17.68 -3.76 0.71
N VAL A 119 -16.62 -4.53 0.51
CA VAL A 119 -15.54 -4.71 1.46
C VAL A 119 -14.21 -4.33 0.84
N VAL A 120 -13.49 -3.45 1.54
CA VAL A 120 -12.12 -3.06 1.16
C VAL A 120 -11.15 -3.88 1.98
N MET A 121 -10.40 -4.77 1.34
CA MET A 121 -9.38 -5.58 2.03
C MET A 121 -8.25 -6.00 1.10
N THR A 122 -7.13 -6.45 1.67
CA THR A 122 -6.01 -6.98 0.87
C THR A 122 -6.27 -8.41 0.42
N PHE A 123 -5.69 -8.82 -0.71
CA PHE A 123 -5.76 -10.23 -1.16
C PHE A 123 -5.20 -11.22 -0.12
N ARG A 124 -4.17 -10.83 0.63
CA ARG A 124 -3.65 -11.62 1.76
C ARG A 124 -4.71 -11.85 2.84
N THR A 125 -5.52 -10.83 3.14
CA THR A 125 -6.61 -10.93 4.11
C THR A 125 -7.70 -11.86 3.61
N LEU A 126 -8.07 -11.76 2.32
CA LEU A 126 -9.05 -12.65 1.69
C LEU A 126 -8.60 -14.12 1.76
N GLN A 127 -7.35 -14.41 1.39
CA GLN A 127 -6.79 -15.76 1.49
C GLN A 127 -6.83 -16.32 2.92
N ALA A 128 -6.54 -15.48 3.93
CA ALA A 128 -6.61 -15.89 5.32
C ALA A 128 -8.05 -16.22 5.75
N ARG A 129 -9.05 -15.42 5.34
CA ARG A 129 -10.47 -15.67 5.62
C ARG A 129 -10.92 -17.01 5.03
N VAL A 130 -10.64 -17.25 3.75
CA VAL A 130 -10.97 -18.51 3.05
C VAL A 130 -10.31 -19.70 3.74
N LYS A 131 -9.03 -19.57 4.14
CA LYS A 131 -8.34 -20.63 4.86
C LYS A 131 -8.99 -20.94 6.20
N SER A 132 -9.41 -19.91 6.95
CA SER A 132 -10.12 -20.08 8.22
C SER A 132 -11.50 -20.72 8.05
N GLN A 133 -12.24 -20.40 6.99
CA GLN A 133 -13.53 -21.05 6.68
C GLN A 133 -13.35 -22.55 6.43
N LYS A 134 -12.41 -22.92 5.55
CA LYS A 134 -12.10 -24.33 5.25
C LYS A 134 -11.60 -25.13 6.45
N ILE A 135 -10.95 -24.48 7.42
CA ILE A 135 -10.52 -25.13 8.66
C ILE A 135 -11.72 -25.43 9.56
N LYS A 136 -12.70 -24.52 9.65
CA LYS A 136 -13.91 -24.73 10.45
C LYS A 136 -14.75 -25.89 9.90
N GLU A 137 -15.02 -25.88 8.59
CA GLU A 137 -15.77 -26.96 7.92
C GLU A 137 -15.15 -28.35 8.17
N LYS A 138 -13.82 -28.44 8.13
CA LYS A 138 -13.10 -29.70 8.42
C LYS A 138 -13.14 -30.15 9.88
N ILE A 139 -13.37 -29.24 10.82
CA ILE A 139 -13.51 -29.57 12.24
C ILE A 139 -14.93 -30.07 12.50
N ASP A 140 -15.93 -29.44 11.88
CA ASP A 140 -17.34 -29.84 11.98
C ASP A 140 -17.60 -31.21 11.34
N ASP A 141 -16.89 -31.59 10.26
CA ASP A 141 -16.98 -32.93 9.62
C ASP A 141 -16.35 -34.07 10.44
N ASN A 142 -15.60 -33.77 11.50
CA ASN A 142 -14.86 -34.76 12.29
C ASN A 142 -15.42 -34.93 13.70
N GLN A 143 -16.69 -34.53 13.91
CA GLN A 143 -17.43 -34.63 15.17
C GLN A 143 -18.74 -35.42 15.00
#